data_AF-A0A1H2C6T1-F1
#
_entry.id   AF-A0A1H2C6T1-F1
#
_cell.length_a   1.000
_cell.length_b   1.000
_cell.length_c   1.000
_cell.angle_alpha   90.00
_cell.angle_beta   90.00
_cell.angle_gamma   90.00
#
_symmetry.space_group_name_H-M   'P 1'
#
loop_
_entity.id
_entity.type
_entity.pdbx_description
1 polymer ?
#
loop_
_entity_poly.entity_id
_entity_poly.type
_entity_poly.pdbx_seq_one_letter_code
_entity_poly.pdbx_strand_id
1 'polypeptide(L)'
;MTVQTPPEPGHYPTTPPWANPAAPEQPPVPPHEAPVYSPAYKHGQLLVRFPGEVHAAGRPDAPSWRPVMVWTFFLSALGVISALRRSATAKRYGRRRRPYWIAFVASLLGGAAFWTLLTVNVAIPYYEYYQEDQITTVVQDTLIGDRRIIKHVGAVTSVACRPENERNSDGVRTYLCTFQLATGKSSGMYVEADDKGNWLEKE
;
A
#
# COMPACT_ATOMS: atom_id res chain seq x y z
N MET A 1 -5.25 33.08 86.23
CA MET A 1 -4.96 34.30 85.46
C MET A 1 -3.93 33.92 84.40
N THR A 2 -4.36 33.69 83.17
CA THR A 2 -3.49 33.38 82.04
C THR A 2 -3.42 34.62 81.16
N VAL A 3 -2.20 35.15 81.00
CA VAL A 3 -1.88 36.33 80.20
C VAL A 3 -2.04 35.94 78.73
N GLN A 4 -3.00 36.55 78.02
CA GLN A 4 -3.08 36.50 76.56
C GLN A 4 -2.12 37.54 75.99
N THR A 5 -1.05 37.07 75.33
CA THR A 5 -0.25 37.90 74.43
C THR A 5 -1.02 38.14 73.13
N PRO A 6 -1.01 39.35 72.54
CA PRO A 6 -1.62 39.61 71.23
C PRO A 6 -0.87 38.85 70.13
N PRO A 7 -1.55 38.26 69.14
CA PRO A 7 -0.88 37.73 67.95
C PRO A 7 -0.34 38.90 67.13
N GLU A 8 0.96 38.83 66.84
CA GLU A 8 1.70 39.74 65.96
C GLU A 8 1.06 39.72 64.55
N PRO A 9 0.95 40.84 63.82
CA PRO A 9 0.35 40.88 62.49
C PRO A 9 1.34 40.31 61.45
N GLY A 10 1.48 38.99 61.43
CA GLY A 10 2.33 38.25 60.51
C GLY A 10 1.64 37.96 59.18
N HIS A 11 2.13 38.61 58.13
CA HIS A 11 2.11 38.23 56.71
C HIS A 11 1.14 37.11 56.27
N TYR A 12 0.01 37.51 55.67
CA TYR A 12 -0.67 36.62 54.73
C TYR A 12 0.21 36.43 53.49
N PRO A 13 0.55 35.19 53.11
CA PRO A 13 1.24 34.93 51.86
C PRO A 13 0.31 35.31 50.70
N THR A 14 0.67 36.36 49.96
CA THR A 14 -0.08 36.85 48.80
C THR A 14 0.13 36.02 47.53
N THR A 15 0.96 34.98 47.59
CA THR A 15 1.22 34.07 46.47
C THR A 15 0.56 32.71 46.69
N PRO A 16 -0.20 32.21 45.70
CA PRO A 16 -0.86 30.92 45.81
C PRO A 16 0.16 29.76 45.91
N PRO A 17 -0.20 28.64 46.55
CA PRO A 17 0.74 27.58 46.96
C PRO A 17 1.40 26.80 45.81
N TRP A 18 1.03 27.07 44.56
CA TRP A 18 1.65 26.52 43.35
C TRP A 18 2.71 27.45 42.73
N ALA A 19 2.90 28.65 43.27
CA ALA A 19 3.96 29.55 42.87
C ALA A 19 5.26 29.18 43.60
N ASN A 20 6.25 28.67 42.87
CA ASN A 20 7.58 28.42 43.41
C ASN A 20 8.19 29.75 43.91
N PRO A 21 8.85 29.78 45.09
CA PRO A 21 9.57 30.97 45.55
C PRO A 21 10.60 31.37 44.50
N ALA A 22 10.61 32.65 44.15
CA ALA A 22 11.41 33.20 43.07
C ALA A 22 12.88 32.78 43.20
N ALA A 23 13.42 32.22 42.11
CA ALA A 23 14.86 31.98 41.99
C ALA A 23 15.61 33.33 42.11
N PRO A 24 16.82 33.35 42.69
CA PRO A 24 17.59 34.57 42.86
C PRO A 24 17.77 35.31 41.52
N GLU A 25 17.56 36.62 41.53
CA GLU A 25 17.66 37.51 40.37
C GLU A 25 19.03 37.32 39.69
N GLN A 26 19.01 36.76 38.48
CA GLN A 26 20.14 36.86 37.56
C GLN A 26 20.25 38.30 37.05
N PRO A 27 21.47 38.85 36.93
CA PRO A 27 21.67 40.21 36.44
C PRO A 27 21.04 40.39 35.04
N PRO A 28 20.58 41.61 34.71
CA PRO A 28 19.88 41.87 33.46
C PRO A 28 20.79 41.54 32.28
N VAL A 29 20.45 40.48 31.55
CA VAL A 29 21.05 40.15 30.26
C VAL A 29 20.85 41.36 29.33
N PRO A 30 21.91 41.87 28.67
CA PRO A 30 21.78 43.03 27.78
C PRO A 30 20.70 42.76 26.70
N PRO A 31 19.93 43.78 26.29
CA PRO A 31 18.88 43.61 25.31
C PRO A 31 19.50 43.08 24.02
N HIS A 32 19.23 41.81 23.69
CA HIS A 32 19.54 41.28 22.36
C HIS A 32 18.74 42.06 21.33
N GLU A 33 19.42 42.56 20.30
CA GLU A 33 18.82 43.22 19.15
C GLU A 33 17.64 42.39 18.65
N ALA A 34 16.47 43.03 18.56
CA ALA A 34 15.28 42.39 18.02
C ALA A 34 15.60 41.88 16.60
N PRO A 35 15.34 40.61 16.26
CA PRO A 35 15.63 40.10 14.94
C PRO A 35 14.82 40.88 13.91
N VAL A 36 15.53 41.63 13.06
CA VAL A 36 14.98 42.36 11.93
C VAL A 36 14.24 41.36 11.04
N TYR A 37 12.91 41.45 11.02
CA TYR A 37 11.98 40.82 10.08
C TYR A 37 12.38 39.43 9.56
N SER A 38 12.25 38.39 10.41
CA SER A 38 12.17 37.02 9.89
C SER A 38 10.72 36.69 9.50
N PRO A 39 10.45 36.17 8.29
CA PRO A 39 9.11 35.73 7.87
C PRO A 39 8.55 34.57 8.72
N ALA A 40 9.35 34.05 9.66
CA ALA A 40 8.91 33.08 10.65
C ALA A 40 8.06 33.70 11.78
N TYR A 41 8.19 35.01 12.04
CA TYR A 41 7.47 35.66 13.14
C TYR A 41 6.11 36.18 12.67
N LYS A 42 5.03 35.64 13.25
CA LYS A 42 3.66 36.12 13.04
C LYS A 42 3.32 37.26 14.00
N HIS A 43 2.43 38.17 13.59
CA HIS A 43 2.00 39.33 14.39
C HIS A 43 1.67 38.94 15.85
N GLY A 44 2.27 39.64 16.82
CA GLY A 44 2.16 39.37 18.27
C GLY A 44 3.30 38.56 18.88
N GLN A 45 4.17 37.94 18.07
CA GLN A 45 5.28 37.11 18.57
C GLN A 45 6.50 37.88 19.08
N LEU A 46 6.59 39.19 18.77
CA LEU A 46 7.67 40.05 19.24
C LEU A 46 7.49 40.48 20.71
N LEU A 47 6.31 40.22 21.31
CA LEU A 47 5.99 40.58 22.69
C LEU A 47 6.36 39.49 23.71
N VAL A 48 6.80 38.33 23.26
CA VAL A 48 7.18 37.20 24.11
C VAL A 48 8.66 36.94 23.94
N ARG A 49 9.41 36.84 25.04
CA ARG A 49 10.87 36.65 25.05
C ARG A 49 11.32 35.38 24.32
N PHE A 50 10.47 34.34 24.30
CA PHE A 50 10.72 33.06 23.63
C PHE A 50 9.49 32.59 22.82
N PRO A 51 9.19 33.23 21.67
CA PRO A 51 7.95 32.94 20.94
C PRO A 51 7.94 31.54 20.31
N GLY A 52 9.12 30.96 20.04
CA GLY A 52 9.25 29.59 19.53
C GLY A 52 8.84 28.53 20.54
N GLU A 53 9.19 28.72 21.81
CA GLU A 53 8.91 27.76 22.89
C GLU A 53 7.45 27.83 23.33
N VAL A 54 6.89 29.03 23.47
CA VAL A 54 5.48 29.22 23.88
C VAL A 54 4.50 28.64 22.85
N HIS A 55 4.87 28.65 21.56
CA HIS A 55 4.07 28.04 20.51
C HIS A 55 4.36 26.56 20.27
N ALA A 56 5.53 26.05 20.67
CA ALA A 56 5.86 24.63 20.54
C ALA A 56 5.34 23.81 21.73
N ALA A 57 5.37 24.37 22.95
CA ALA A 57 5.10 23.68 24.20
C ALA A 57 3.63 23.23 24.38
N GLY A 58 2.68 23.81 23.64
CA GLY A 58 1.25 23.47 23.72
C GLY A 58 0.65 22.85 22.45
N ARG A 59 1.44 22.60 21.41
CA ARG A 59 0.90 22.07 20.14
C ARG A 59 0.90 20.55 20.14
N PRO A 60 -0.21 19.91 19.70
CA PRO A 60 -0.22 18.47 19.46
C PRO A 60 0.91 18.05 18.51
N ASP A 61 1.40 16.84 18.71
CA ASP A 61 2.37 16.23 17.80
C ASP A 61 1.82 16.16 16.37
N ALA A 62 2.73 16.26 15.40
CA ALA A 62 2.34 16.17 14.00
C ALA A 62 1.73 14.79 13.70
N PRO A 63 0.60 14.71 12.96
CA PRO A 63 0.00 13.43 12.65
C PRO A 63 0.97 12.58 11.83
N SER A 64 1.00 11.27 12.08
CA SER A 64 1.94 10.37 11.42
C SER A 64 1.74 10.32 9.89
N TRP A 65 2.82 10.15 9.13
CA TRP A 65 2.76 9.99 7.66
C TRP A 65 2.54 8.52 7.25
N ARG A 66 2.87 7.57 8.13
CA ARG A 66 2.80 6.11 7.88
C ARG A 66 1.46 5.64 7.31
N PRO A 67 0.29 6.09 7.81
CA PRO A 67 -0.99 5.61 7.27
C PRO A 67 -1.25 6.11 5.86
N VAL A 68 -0.66 7.23 5.44
CA VAL A 68 -0.74 7.68 4.03
C VAL A 68 -0.05 6.66 3.15
N MET A 69 1.14 6.18 3.53
CA MET A 69 1.86 5.18 2.75
C MET A 69 1.08 3.87 2.62
N VAL A 70 0.63 3.31 3.74
CA VAL A 70 -0.11 2.03 3.75
C VAL A 70 -1.35 2.12 2.87
N TRP A 71 -2.18 3.14 3.07
CA TRP A 71 -3.40 3.29 2.28
C TRP A 71 -3.13 3.56 0.80
N THR A 72 -2.09 4.33 0.47
CA THR A 72 -1.75 4.60 -0.93
C THR A 72 -1.17 3.37 -1.62
N PHE A 73 -0.40 2.56 -0.90
CA PHE A 73 0.17 1.33 -1.45
C PHE A 73 -0.92 0.30 -1.79
N PHE A 74 -1.92 0.13 -0.93
CA PHE A 74 -2.99 -0.87 -1.14
C PHE A 74 -4.16 -0.35 -1.97
N LEU A 75 -4.56 0.91 -1.83
CA LEU A 75 -5.74 1.47 -2.50
C LEU A 75 -5.39 2.44 -3.64
N SER A 76 -4.10 2.58 -3.97
CA SER A 76 -3.61 3.45 -5.04
C SER A 76 -4.17 4.88 -4.91
N ALA A 77 -4.91 5.36 -5.89
CA ALA A 77 -5.47 6.71 -5.94
C ALA A 77 -6.37 7.07 -4.75
N LEU A 78 -7.05 6.10 -4.11
CA LEU A 78 -7.89 6.37 -2.94
C LEU A 78 -7.07 6.78 -1.70
N GLY A 79 -5.76 6.53 -1.70
CA GLY A 79 -4.81 7.04 -0.70
C GLY A 79 -4.77 8.57 -0.61
N VAL A 80 -5.23 9.28 -1.66
CA VAL A 80 -5.27 10.75 -1.69
C VAL A 80 -6.14 11.33 -0.57
N ILE A 81 -7.22 10.63 -0.19
CA ILE A 81 -8.12 11.07 0.89
C ILE A 81 -7.36 11.11 2.22
N SER A 82 -6.51 10.12 2.47
CA SER A 82 -5.66 10.05 3.67
C SER A 82 -4.66 11.22 3.70
N ALA A 83 -4.01 11.50 2.56
CA ALA A 83 -3.07 12.62 2.41
C ALA A 83 -3.76 13.98 2.60
N LEU A 84 -4.94 14.17 2.00
CA LEU A 84 -5.74 15.39 2.12
C LEU A 84 -6.16 15.64 3.58
N ARG A 85 -6.73 14.63 4.23
CA ARG A 85 -7.24 14.76 5.61
C ARG A 85 -6.10 15.07 6.58
N ARG A 86 -4.95 14.39 6.46
CA ARG A 86 -3.79 14.59 7.34
C ARG A 86 -3.05 15.90 7.05
N SER A 87 -2.91 16.29 5.79
CA SER A 87 -2.29 17.57 5.42
C SER A 87 -3.15 18.79 5.82
N ALA A 88 -4.48 18.64 5.83
CA ALA A 88 -5.40 19.66 6.35
C ALA A 88 -5.24 19.82 7.86
N THR A 89 -5.19 18.72 8.61
CA THR A 89 -4.95 18.73 10.06
C THR A 89 -3.58 19.31 10.41
N ALA A 90 -2.52 18.93 9.68
CA ALA A 90 -1.19 19.51 9.84
C ALA A 90 -1.17 21.04 9.62
N LYS A 91 -1.94 21.54 8.63
CA LYS A 91 -2.09 22.99 8.42
C LYS A 91 -2.73 23.67 9.63
N ARG A 92 -3.77 23.07 10.21
CA ARG A 92 -4.46 23.61 11.41
C ARG A 92 -3.51 23.75 12.59
N TYR A 93 -2.59 22.80 12.77
CA TYR A 93 -1.56 22.83 13.81
C TYR A 93 -0.30 23.64 13.44
N GLY A 94 -0.30 24.36 12.32
CA GLY A 94 0.86 25.15 11.87
C GLY A 94 2.08 24.30 11.48
N ARG A 95 1.88 23.02 11.16
CA ARG A 95 2.93 22.09 10.72
C ARG A 95 3.05 22.06 9.19
N ARG A 96 4.23 21.64 8.68
CA ARG A 96 4.54 21.57 7.25
C ARG A 96 3.69 20.48 6.56
N ARG A 97 3.15 20.77 5.37
CA ARG A 97 2.33 19.82 4.60
C ARG A 97 3.11 18.91 3.64
N ARG A 98 4.31 19.35 3.23
CA ARG A 98 5.17 18.65 2.25
C ARG A 98 5.39 17.14 2.54
N PRO A 99 5.67 16.69 3.79
CA PRO A 99 5.99 15.28 4.01
C PRO A 99 4.83 14.33 3.67
N TYR A 100 3.57 14.75 3.83
CA TYR A 100 2.41 13.90 3.51
C TYR A 100 2.25 13.68 2.01
N TRP A 101 2.51 14.71 1.20
CA TRP A 101 2.46 14.63 -0.25
C TRP A 101 3.64 13.84 -0.82
N ILE A 102 4.84 14.02 -0.25
CA ILE A 102 6.01 13.21 -0.64
C ILE A 102 5.75 11.74 -0.33
N ALA A 103 5.24 11.42 0.87
CA ALA A 103 4.88 10.05 1.23
C ALA A 103 3.80 9.47 0.29
N PHE A 104 2.78 10.26 -0.06
CA PHE A 104 1.76 9.85 -1.03
C PHE A 104 2.36 9.52 -2.40
N VAL A 105 3.12 10.45 -3.00
CA VAL A 105 3.69 10.27 -4.35
C VAL A 105 4.69 9.11 -4.36
N ALA A 106 5.57 9.03 -3.35
CA ALA A 106 6.55 7.95 -3.26
C ALA A 106 5.89 6.57 -3.13
N SER A 107 4.87 6.44 -2.27
CA SER A 107 4.12 5.18 -2.14
C SER A 107 3.27 4.86 -3.35
N LEU A 108 2.73 5.87 -4.04
CA LEU A 108 1.96 5.66 -5.27
C LEU A 108 2.86 5.10 -6.38
N LEU A 109 4.02 5.70 -6.61
CA LEU A 109 4.96 5.24 -7.63
C LEU A 109 5.54 3.86 -7.29
N GLY A 110 5.97 3.68 -6.04
CA GLY A 110 6.49 2.40 -5.57
C GLY A 110 5.44 1.29 -5.60
N GLY A 111 4.20 1.59 -5.19
CA GLY A 111 3.07 0.67 -5.26
C GLY A 111 2.71 0.32 -6.70
N ALA A 112 2.61 1.31 -7.59
CA ALA A 112 2.32 1.07 -9.01
C ALA A 112 3.38 0.15 -9.64
N ALA A 113 4.67 0.47 -9.47
CA ALA A 113 5.75 -0.37 -9.98
C ALA A 113 5.69 -1.81 -9.40
N PHE A 114 5.47 -1.94 -8.09
CA PHE A 114 5.35 -3.24 -7.43
C PHE A 114 4.17 -4.06 -7.98
N TRP A 115 2.97 -3.48 -8.03
CA TRP A 115 1.78 -4.17 -8.52
C TRP A 115 1.90 -4.52 -10.00
N THR A 116 2.45 -3.64 -10.84
CA THR A 116 2.69 -3.95 -12.25
C THR A 116 3.67 -5.11 -12.41
N LEU A 117 4.78 -5.10 -11.69
CA LEU A 117 5.75 -6.20 -11.72
C LEU A 117 5.12 -7.51 -11.24
N LEU A 118 4.34 -7.47 -10.17
CA LEU A 118 3.64 -8.64 -9.63
C LEU A 118 2.61 -9.19 -10.63
N THR A 119 1.82 -8.32 -11.25
CA THR A 119 0.80 -8.74 -12.23
C THR A 119 1.45 -9.36 -13.46
N VAL A 120 2.45 -8.71 -14.05
CA VAL A 120 3.09 -9.17 -15.29
C VAL A 120 3.90 -10.44 -15.10
N ASN A 121 4.69 -10.53 -14.02
CA ASN A 121 5.62 -11.66 -13.84
C ASN A 121 5.01 -12.84 -13.08
N VAL A 122 3.92 -12.63 -12.34
CA VAL A 122 3.35 -13.68 -11.48
C VAL A 122 1.88 -13.94 -11.81
N ALA A 123 1.03 -12.91 -11.77
CA ALA A 123 -0.41 -13.13 -11.90
C ALA A 123 -0.83 -13.63 -13.29
N ILE A 124 -0.32 -13.01 -14.36
CA ILE A 124 -0.61 -13.42 -15.74
C ILE A 124 -0.14 -14.85 -16.04
N PRO A 125 1.14 -15.22 -15.84
CA PRO A 125 1.59 -16.58 -16.17
C PRO A 125 0.92 -17.64 -15.30
N TYR A 126 0.62 -17.31 -14.04
CA TYR A 126 -0.14 -18.20 -13.17
C TYR A 126 -1.58 -18.40 -13.69
N TYR A 127 -2.25 -17.33 -14.11
CA TYR A 127 -3.58 -17.43 -14.71
C TYR A 127 -3.58 -18.26 -15.99
N GLU A 128 -2.63 -18.02 -16.90
CA GLU A 128 -2.48 -18.78 -18.14
C GLU A 128 -2.22 -20.27 -17.86
N TYR A 129 -1.37 -20.59 -16.87
CA TYR A 129 -1.12 -21.97 -16.46
C TYR A 129 -2.40 -22.68 -16.00
N TYR A 130 -3.23 -22.03 -15.17
CA TYR A 130 -4.50 -22.59 -14.70
C TYR A 130 -5.53 -22.74 -15.82
N GLN A 131 -5.59 -21.77 -16.73
CA GLN A 131 -6.49 -21.83 -17.87
C GLN A 131 -6.12 -22.99 -18.81
N GLU A 132 -4.83 -23.19 -19.08
CA GLU A 132 -4.35 -24.27 -19.94
C GLU A 132 -4.60 -25.66 -19.33
N ASP A 133 -4.53 -25.81 -18.00
CA ASP A 133 -4.90 -27.06 -17.32
C ASP A 133 -6.40 -27.39 -17.53
N GLN A 134 -7.28 -26.39 -17.46
CA GLN A 134 -8.71 -26.58 -17.75
C GLN A 134 -8.99 -26.87 -19.22
N ILE A 135 -8.30 -26.20 -20.14
CA ILE A 135 -8.50 -26.45 -21.58
C ILE A 135 -7.99 -27.85 -21.94
N THR A 136 -6.81 -28.24 -21.44
CA THR A 136 -6.23 -29.55 -21.74
C THR A 136 -7.07 -30.70 -21.20
N THR A 137 -7.69 -30.56 -20.03
CA THR A 137 -8.63 -31.55 -19.48
C THR A 137 -9.89 -31.67 -20.33
N VAL A 138 -10.49 -30.55 -20.75
CA VAL A 138 -11.64 -30.55 -21.68
C VAL A 138 -11.28 -31.19 -23.03
N VAL A 139 -10.12 -30.86 -23.58
CA VAL A 139 -9.64 -31.47 -24.83
C VAL A 139 -9.43 -32.98 -24.65
N GLN A 140 -8.81 -33.44 -23.56
CA GLN A 140 -8.64 -34.88 -23.31
C GLN A 140 -9.98 -35.60 -23.20
N ASP A 141 -10.94 -35.05 -22.45
CA ASP A 141 -12.27 -35.63 -22.28
C ASP A 141 -13.06 -35.70 -23.59
N THR A 142 -13.00 -34.64 -24.41
CA THR A 142 -13.68 -34.60 -25.71
C THR A 142 -13.04 -35.57 -26.72
N LEU A 143 -11.72 -35.73 -26.71
CA LEU A 143 -11.01 -36.66 -27.60
C LEU A 143 -11.29 -38.13 -27.28
N ILE A 144 -11.44 -38.49 -26.00
CA ILE A 144 -11.76 -39.88 -25.59
C ILE A 144 -13.14 -40.30 -26.12
N GLY A 145 -14.11 -39.38 -26.11
CA GLY A 145 -15.48 -39.63 -26.54
C GLY A 145 -15.75 -39.49 -28.04
N ASP A 146 -14.82 -38.92 -28.82
CA ASP A 146 -15.09 -38.62 -30.22
C ASP A 146 -14.98 -39.86 -31.13
N ARG A 147 -16.08 -40.12 -31.84
CA ARG A 147 -16.19 -41.19 -32.83
C ARG A 147 -15.22 -41.03 -34.00
N ARG A 148 -14.81 -39.80 -34.34
CA ARG A 148 -13.84 -39.53 -35.40
C ARG A 148 -12.50 -40.16 -35.07
N ILE A 149 -12.04 -40.00 -33.83
CA ILE A 149 -10.75 -40.54 -33.38
C ILE A 149 -10.80 -42.06 -33.28
N ILE A 150 -11.90 -42.61 -32.78
CA ILE A 150 -12.08 -44.07 -32.70
C ILE A 150 -11.99 -44.70 -34.10
N LYS A 151 -12.43 -44.00 -35.15
CA LYS A 151 -12.34 -44.49 -36.53
C LYS A 151 -10.89 -44.46 -37.07
N HIS A 152 -10.09 -43.47 -36.71
CA HIS A 152 -8.71 -43.31 -37.21
C HIS A 152 -7.67 -44.07 -36.37
N VAL A 153 -7.81 -44.06 -35.05
CA VAL A 153 -6.83 -44.59 -34.08
C VAL A 153 -7.30 -45.90 -33.45
N GLY A 154 -8.61 -46.15 -33.37
CA GLY A 154 -9.20 -47.32 -32.70
C GLY A 154 -9.67 -47.02 -31.28
N ALA A 155 -10.01 -48.06 -30.51
CA ALA A 155 -10.47 -47.89 -29.13
C ALA A 155 -9.34 -47.41 -28.21
N VAL A 156 -9.51 -46.20 -27.66
CA VAL A 156 -8.55 -45.51 -26.78
C VAL A 156 -8.89 -45.75 -25.32
N THR A 157 -7.90 -46.03 -24.49
CA THR A 157 -8.05 -46.19 -23.02
C THR A 157 -7.66 -44.94 -22.24
N SER A 158 -6.68 -44.17 -22.72
CA SER A 158 -6.28 -42.89 -22.14
C SER A 158 -5.70 -41.95 -23.19
N VAL A 159 -5.84 -40.64 -22.95
CA VAL A 159 -5.28 -39.57 -23.78
C VAL A 159 -4.48 -38.62 -22.92
N ALA A 160 -3.26 -38.32 -23.32
CA ALA A 160 -2.45 -37.28 -22.70
C ALA A 160 -2.05 -36.26 -23.76
N CYS A 161 -2.50 -35.02 -23.60
CA CYS A 161 -2.20 -33.92 -24.52
C CYS A 161 -1.20 -32.95 -23.89
N ARG A 162 -0.23 -32.49 -24.68
CA ARG A 162 0.73 -31.46 -24.28
C ARG A 162 0.71 -30.30 -25.27
N PRO A 163 0.71 -29.04 -24.80
CA PRO A 163 0.84 -27.89 -25.69
C PRO A 163 2.23 -27.90 -26.34
N GLU A 164 2.29 -27.75 -27.66
CA GLU A 164 3.55 -27.71 -28.39
C GLU A 164 3.97 -26.27 -28.71
N ASN A 165 3.02 -25.46 -29.19
CA ASN A 165 3.26 -24.07 -29.58
C ASN A 165 2.54 -23.10 -28.65
N GLU A 166 2.88 -21.81 -28.71
CA GLU A 166 2.08 -20.76 -28.08
C GLU A 166 0.73 -20.58 -28.79
N ARG A 167 -0.23 -19.96 -28.10
CA ARG A 167 -1.56 -19.70 -28.66
C ARG A 167 -1.44 -18.57 -29.70
N ASN A 168 -1.94 -18.82 -30.91
CA ASN A 168 -1.92 -17.86 -32.01
C ASN A 168 -2.87 -16.67 -31.75
N SER A 169 -2.78 -15.63 -32.58
CA SER A 169 -3.68 -14.46 -32.52
C SER A 169 -5.16 -14.82 -32.63
N ASP A 170 -5.47 -15.94 -33.29
CA ASP A 170 -6.83 -16.46 -33.46
C ASP A 170 -7.35 -17.19 -32.21
N GLY A 171 -6.56 -17.24 -31.13
CA GLY A 171 -6.92 -17.92 -29.90
C GLY A 171 -6.81 -19.45 -29.99
N VAL A 172 -6.15 -19.97 -31.03
CA VAL A 172 -5.98 -21.42 -31.25
C VAL A 172 -4.57 -21.86 -30.87
N ARG A 173 -4.44 -23.05 -30.30
CA ARG A 173 -3.15 -23.63 -29.88
C ARG A 173 -3.02 -25.08 -30.39
N THR A 174 -1.84 -25.46 -30.85
CA THR A 174 -1.54 -26.85 -31.23
C THR A 174 -1.13 -27.68 -30.01
N TYR A 175 -1.79 -28.82 -29.85
CA TYR A 175 -1.51 -29.84 -28.85
C TYR A 175 -1.03 -31.12 -29.52
N LEU A 176 0.03 -31.72 -28.97
CA LEU A 176 0.43 -33.09 -29.30
C LEU A 176 -0.30 -34.02 -28.34
N CYS A 177 -1.27 -34.77 -28.86
CA CYS A 177 -2.05 -35.73 -28.10
C CYS A 177 -1.51 -37.14 -28.33
N THR A 178 -1.21 -37.83 -27.24
CA THR A 178 -0.77 -39.23 -27.22
C THR A 178 -1.91 -40.11 -26.71
N PHE A 179 -2.29 -41.07 -27.55
CA PHE A 179 -3.38 -42.01 -27.31
C PHE A 179 -2.78 -43.34 -26.91
N GLN A 180 -3.23 -43.90 -25.78
CA GLN A 180 -2.98 -45.30 -25.48
C GLN A 180 -4.15 -46.14 -25.99
N LEU A 181 -3.86 -47.07 -26.88
CA LEU A 181 -4.87 -47.95 -27.46
C LEU A 181 -5.08 -49.15 -26.52
N ALA A 182 -6.28 -49.74 -26.55
CA ALA A 182 -6.58 -50.99 -25.84
C ALA A 182 -5.67 -52.17 -26.26
N THR A 183 -5.03 -52.08 -27.43
CA THR A 183 -4.06 -53.06 -27.93
C THR A 183 -2.68 -52.96 -27.27
N GLY A 184 -2.46 -51.98 -26.39
CA GLY A 184 -1.17 -51.73 -25.73
C GLY A 184 -0.18 -50.91 -26.56
N LYS A 185 -0.57 -50.49 -27.78
CA LYS A 185 0.22 -49.55 -28.61
C LYS A 185 -0.13 -48.10 -28.26
N SER A 186 0.80 -47.19 -28.51
CA SER A 186 0.54 -45.75 -28.46
C SER A 186 0.58 -45.13 -29.85
N SER A 187 -0.27 -44.13 -30.08
CA SER A 187 -0.28 -43.31 -31.30
C SER A 187 -0.28 -41.84 -30.92
N GLY A 188 0.36 -40.99 -31.71
CA GLY A 188 0.41 -39.54 -31.52
C GLY A 188 -0.29 -38.82 -32.66
N MET A 189 -1.02 -37.74 -32.35
CA MET A 189 -1.67 -36.88 -33.34
C MET A 189 -1.60 -35.43 -32.89
N TYR A 190 -1.42 -34.53 -33.86
CA TYR A 190 -1.49 -33.09 -33.62
C TYR A 190 -2.93 -32.61 -33.75
N VAL A 191 -3.37 -31.84 -32.77
CA VAL A 191 -4.73 -31.32 -32.67
C VAL A 191 -4.63 -29.83 -32.41
N GLU A 192 -5.44 -29.03 -33.11
CA GLU A 192 -5.58 -27.61 -32.84
C GLU A 192 -6.84 -27.38 -32.01
N ALA A 193 -6.75 -26.69 -30.88
CA ALA A 193 -7.90 -26.40 -30.04
C ALA A 193 -8.01 -24.91 -29.67
N ASP A 194 -9.25 -24.43 -29.58
CA ASP A 194 -9.59 -23.05 -29.21
C ASP A 194 -9.52 -22.82 -27.68
N ASP A 195 -9.93 -21.64 -27.21
CA ASP A 195 -9.96 -21.27 -25.80
C ASP A 195 -11.10 -21.94 -25.01
N LYS A 196 -12.00 -22.62 -25.70
CA LYS A 196 -13.16 -23.35 -25.16
C LYS A 196 -12.95 -24.87 -25.19
N GLY A 197 -11.83 -25.35 -25.74
CA GLY A 197 -11.53 -26.76 -25.90
C GLY A 197 -12.23 -27.42 -27.10
N ASN A 198 -12.81 -26.65 -28.02
CA ASN A 198 -13.22 -27.19 -29.32
C ASN A 198 -11.99 -27.44 -30.16
N TRP A 199 -11.90 -28.63 -30.74
CA TRP A 199 -10.71 -29.07 -31.43
C TRP A 199 -10.96 -29.41 -32.91
N LEU A 200 -9.91 -29.26 -33.71
CA LEU A 200 -9.83 -29.61 -35.11
C LEU A 200 -8.55 -30.42 -35.35
N GLU A 201 -8.63 -31.37 -36.28
CA GLU A 201 -7.45 -32.09 -36.76
C GLU A 201 -6.57 -31.14 -37.56
N LYS A 202 -5.26 -31.18 -37.29
CA LYS A 202 -4.28 -30.43 -38.06
C LYS A 202 -3.91 -31.25 -39.30
N GLU A 203 -4.36 -30.79 -40.47
CA GLU A 203 -4.01 -31.38 -41.78
C GLU A 203 -2.52 -31.28 -42.10
#